data_AF-A0A936HI71-F1
#
_entry.id   AF-A0A936HI71-F1
#
_cell.length_a   1.000
_cell.length_b   1.000
_cell.length_c   1.000
_cell.angle_alpha   90.00
_cell.angle_beta   90.00
_cell.angle_gamma   90.00
#
_symmetry.space_group_name_H-M   'P 1'
#
loop_
_entity.id
_entity.type
_entity.pdbx_description
1 polymer ?
#
loop_
_entity_poly.entity_id
_entity_poly.type
_entity_poly.pdbx_seq_one_letter_code
_entity_poly.pdbx_strand_id
1 'polypeptide(L)'
;MTAIIVHDLEHARAALRAAADLGVPVTLRSAPDAAACLGAAVFREIVTAARAEHPDADCVAVLDCGGDPGFALAALRAGLKRIRVDVRPDVYARLADIARQCGATLEDAKDEANRDSLALDLLDCTSPLERCRTWLSSSER
;
A
#
# COMPACT_ATOMS: atom_id res chain seq x y z
N MET A 1 -0.45 -1.80 12.33
CA MET A 1 -0.52 -0.67 11.38
C MET A 1 -1.79 -0.85 10.58
N THR A 2 -2.60 0.18 10.41
CA THR A 2 -3.86 0.10 9.65
C THR A 2 -3.63 0.45 8.19
N ALA A 3 -4.33 -0.26 7.30
CA ALA A 3 -4.25 -0.01 5.86
C ALA A 3 -5.37 0.93 5.38
N ILE A 4 -5.01 1.79 4.43
CA ILE A 4 -5.92 2.64 3.68
C ILE A 4 -5.64 2.43 2.19
N ILE A 5 -6.67 2.04 1.44
CA ILE A 5 -6.61 1.92 -0.01
C ILE A 5 -6.71 3.32 -0.62
N VAL A 6 -5.72 3.67 -1.44
CA VAL A 6 -5.63 4.94 -2.15
C VAL A 6 -5.69 4.69 -3.66
N HIS A 7 -6.35 5.62 -4.36
CA HIS A 7 -6.57 5.55 -5.80
C HIS A 7 -5.81 6.64 -6.56
N ASP A 8 -5.46 7.72 -5.85
CA ASP A 8 -4.77 8.88 -6.40
C ASP A 8 -3.91 9.58 -5.33
N LEU A 9 -3.30 10.71 -5.74
CA LEU A 9 -2.45 11.52 -4.87
C LEU A 9 -3.22 12.24 -3.75
N GLU A 10 -4.48 12.63 -3.97
CA GLU A 10 -5.27 13.30 -2.95
C GLU A 10 -5.61 12.33 -1.80
N HIS A 11 -5.97 11.09 -2.14
CA HIS A 11 -6.16 10.01 -1.17
C HIS A 11 -4.90 9.75 -0.36
N ALA A 12 -3.74 9.66 -1.01
CA ALA A 12 -2.46 9.46 -0.33
C ALA A 12 -2.12 10.62 0.62
N ARG A 13 -2.30 11.87 0.18
CA ARG A 13 -2.10 13.07 1.02
C ARG A 13 -3.03 13.06 2.23
N ALA A 14 -4.31 12.79 2.03
CA ALA A 14 -5.29 12.75 3.11
C ALA A 14 -4.96 11.71 4.17
N ALA A 15 -4.56 10.51 3.75
CA ALA A 15 -4.14 9.44 4.65
C ALA A 15 -2.89 9.80 5.45
N LEU A 16 -1.84 10.32 4.78
CA LEU A 16 -0.61 10.74 5.47
C LEU A 16 -0.82 11.92 6.40
N ARG A 17 -1.64 12.89 5.99
CA ARG A 17 -2.00 14.02 6.85
C ARG A 17 -2.71 13.56 8.10
N ALA A 18 -3.70 12.68 7.98
CA ALA A 18 -4.42 12.15 9.13
C ALA A 18 -3.50 11.36 10.07
N ALA A 19 -2.61 10.53 9.52
CA ALA A 19 -1.63 9.77 10.27
C ALA A 19 -0.64 10.67 11.02
N ALA A 20 -0.12 11.70 10.35
CA ALA A 20 0.77 12.69 10.95
C ALA A 20 0.09 13.50 12.06
N ASP A 21 -1.14 13.98 11.83
CA ASP A 21 -1.90 14.74 12.83
C ASP A 21 -2.18 13.92 14.10
N LEU A 22 -2.38 12.60 13.95
CA LEU A 22 -2.65 11.67 15.06
C LEU A 22 -1.38 11.04 15.65
N GLY A 23 -0.22 11.19 15.00
CA GLY A 23 1.03 10.56 15.42
C GLY A 23 1.01 9.03 15.33
N VAL A 24 0.22 8.45 14.41
CA VAL A 24 0.06 7.00 14.27
C VAL A 24 0.64 6.48 12.95
N PRO A 25 1.19 5.26 12.93
CA PRO A 25 1.68 4.63 11.71
C PRO A 25 0.55 4.20 10.75
N VAL A 26 0.75 4.37 9.44
CA VAL A 26 -0.24 4.00 8.39
C VAL A 26 0.36 3.20 7.24
N THR A 27 -0.41 2.26 6.69
CA THR A 27 -0.09 1.59 5.42
C THR A 27 -0.93 2.21 4.30
N LEU A 28 -0.28 2.79 3.29
CA LEU A 28 -0.92 3.13 2.02
C LEU A 28 -0.92 1.91 1.11
N ARG A 29 -2.09 1.36 0.81
CA ARG A 29 -2.26 0.26 -0.12
C ARG A 29 -2.86 0.77 -1.43
N SER A 30 -2.45 0.23 -2.57
CA SER A 30 -3.20 0.48 -3.80
C SER A 30 -4.55 -0.25 -3.79
N ALA A 31 -5.41 0.06 -4.76
CA ALA A 31 -6.55 -0.79 -5.07
C ALA A 31 -6.10 -2.23 -5.43
N PRO A 32 -6.98 -3.24 -5.28
CA PRO A 32 -6.71 -4.59 -5.78
C PRO A 32 -6.31 -4.56 -7.26
N ASP A 33 -5.32 -5.38 -7.63
CA ASP A 33 -4.81 -5.49 -9.01
C ASP A 33 -4.28 -4.18 -9.62
N ALA A 34 -4.06 -3.13 -8.82
CA ALA A 34 -3.72 -1.79 -9.32
C ALA A 34 -2.45 -1.77 -10.19
N ALA A 35 -1.52 -2.71 -10.00
CA ALA A 35 -0.34 -2.76 -10.86
C ALA A 35 -0.67 -2.97 -12.35
N ALA A 36 -1.82 -3.58 -12.69
CA ALA A 36 -2.24 -3.82 -14.05
C ALA A 36 -2.77 -2.56 -14.76
N CYS A 37 -3.40 -1.66 -14.01
CA CYS A 37 -4.06 -0.47 -14.55
C CYS A 37 -3.29 0.84 -14.25
N LEU A 38 -2.80 1.00 -13.02
CA LEU A 38 -2.01 2.17 -12.60
C LEU A 38 -0.53 2.03 -12.96
N GLY A 39 0.01 0.82 -12.81
CA GLY A 39 1.43 0.55 -12.99
C GLY A 39 2.29 0.98 -11.79
N ALA A 40 3.38 0.23 -11.57
CA ALA A 40 4.23 0.40 -10.40
C ALA A 40 4.92 1.77 -10.31
N ALA A 41 5.34 2.33 -11.45
CA ALA A 41 6.02 3.62 -11.48
C ALA A 41 5.08 4.74 -11.00
N VAL A 42 3.84 4.77 -11.49
CA VAL A 42 2.86 5.81 -11.14
C VAL A 42 2.50 5.72 -9.65
N PHE A 43 2.25 4.52 -9.13
CA PHE A 43 1.99 4.35 -7.70
C PHE A 43 3.16 4.85 -6.83
N ARG A 44 4.40 4.55 -7.23
CA ARG A 44 5.59 5.05 -6.53
C ARG A 44 5.66 6.57 -6.53
N GLU A 45 5.37 7.22 -7.66
CA GLU A 45 5.37 8.69 -7.73
C GLU A 45 4.28 9.31 -6.85
N ILE A 46 3.08 8.72 -6.80
CA ILE A 46 2.01 9.14 -5.89
C ILE A 46 2.49 9.10 -4.43
N VAL A 47 3.07 7.98 -4.00
CA VAL A 47 3.56 7.81 -2.63
C VAL A 47 4.71 8.78 -2.34
N THR A 48 5.62 8.97 -3.30
CA THR A 48 6.77 9.85 -3.15
C THR A 48 6.33 11.31 -2.99
N ALA A 49 5.41 11.77 -3.82
CA ALA A 49 4.85 13.12 -3.75
C ALA A 49 4.12 13.35 -2.42
N ALA A 50 3.28 12.40 -1.98
CA ALA A 50 2.57 12.52 -0.71
C ALA A 50 3.53 12.56 0.50
N ARG A 51 4.58 11.73 0.49
CA ARG A 51 5.60 11.73 1.57
C ARG A 51 6.44 13.00 1.61
N ALA A 52 6.69 13.63 0.46
CA ALA A 52 7.42 14.90 0.43
C ALA A 52 6.69 16.01 1.18
N GLU A 53 5.35 15.96 1.22
CA GLU A 53 4.51 16.90 1.97
C GLU A 53 4.33 16.52 3.45
N HIS A 54 4.58 15.25 3.80
CA HIS A 54 4.43 14.70 5.14
C HIS A 54 5.64 13.83 5.53
N PRO A 55 6.85 14.42 5.65
CA PRO A 55 8.08 13.66 5.86
C PRO A 55 8.13 12.94 7.22
N ASP A 56 7.40 13.45 8.22
CA ASP A 56 7.36 12.89 9.57
C ASP A 56 6.34 11.75 9.73
N ALA A 57 5.52 11.48 8.71
CA ALA A 57 4.54 10.40 8.77
C ALA A 57 5.21 9.03 8.67
N ASP A 58 5.02 8.18 9.69
CA ASP A 58 5.41 6.78 9.63
C ASP A 58 4.47 6.03 8.68
N CYS A 59 4.94 5.86 7.45
CA CYS A 59 4.17 5.27 6.38
C CYS A 59 4.91 4.07 5.79
N VAL A 60 4.14 3.04 5.43
CA VAL A 60 4.53 1.95 4.54
C VAL A 60 3.65 1.98 3.30
N ALA A 61 4.22 1.72 2.11
CA ALA A 61 3.45 1.68 0.86
C ALA A 61 3.45 0.27 0.26
N VAL A 62 2.27 -0.22 -0.11
CA VAL A 62 2.05 -1.56 -0.65
C VAL A 62 1.32 -1.46 -1.99
N LEU A 63 1.97 -1.94 -3.04
CA LEU A 63 1.31 -2.12 -4.34
C LEU A 63 0.73 -3.52 -4.44
N ASP A 64 -0.55 -3.61 -4.79
CA ASP A 64 -1.21 -4.86 -5.15
C ASP A 64 -0.91 -5.20 -6.62
N CYS A 65 -0.22 -6.32 -6.81
CA CYS A 65 0.18 -6.83 -8.12
C CYS A 65 -0.70 -7.97 -8.63
N GLY A 66 -1.74 -8.34 -7.90
CA GLY A 66 -2.65 -9.41 -8.31
C GLY A 66 -1.93 -10.75 -8.53
N GLY A 67 -2.46 -11.53 -9.46
CA GLY A 67 -1.98 -12.86 -9.78
C GLY A 67 -0.90 -12.96 -10.86
N ASP A 68 -0.40 -11.84 -11.40
CA ASP A 68 0.64 -11.85 -12.45
C ASP A 68 2.03 -11.54 -11.86
N PRO A 69 2.98 -12.50 -11.90
CA PRO A 69 4.36 -12.29 -11.44
C PRO A 69 5.10 -11.17 -12.17
N GLY A 70 4.72 -10.87 -13.42
CA GLY A 70 5.31 -9.81 -14.22
C GLY A 70 5.13 -8.44 -13.56
N PHE A 71 3.97 -8.16 -12.97
CA PHE A 71 3.71 -6.93 -12.24
C PHE A 71 4.54 -6.83 -10.96
N ALA A 72 4.66 -7.93 -10.20
CA ALA A 72 5.49 -7.96 -9.01
C ALA A 72 6.97 -7.69 -9.34
N LEU A 73 7.49 -8.29 -10.42
CA LEU A 73 8.85 -8.03 -10.88
C LEU A 73 9.05 -6.59 -11.37
N ALA A 74 8.06 -6.01 -12.05
CA ALA A 74 8.11 -4.61 -12.46
C ALA A 74 8.11 -3.66 -11.24
N ALA A 75 7.34 -3.99 -10.20
CA ALA A 75 7.30 -3.24 -8.95
C ALA A 75 8.64 -3.28 -8.19
N LEU A 76 9.26 -4.45 -8.11
CA LEU A 76 10.60 -4.60 -7.52
C LEU A 76 11.65 -3.78 -8.30
N ARG A 77 11.62 -3.83 -9.63
CA ARG A 77 12.50 -3.00 -10.49
C ARG A 77 12.26 -1.51 -10.33
N ALA A 78 11.02 -1.11 -10.06
CA ALA A 78 10.67 0.28 -9.74
C ALA A 78 11.14 0.69 -8.33
N GLY A 79 11.68 -0.22 -7.52
CA GLY A 79 12.21 0.07 -6.18
C GLY A 79 11.16 0.05 -5.07
N LEU A 80 9.94 -0.42 -5.33
CA LEU A 80 8.93 -0.61 -4.29
C LEU A 80 9.41 -1.65 -3.28
N LYS A 81 9.17 -1.37 -1.99
CA LYS A 81 9.71 -2.15 -0.87
C LYS A 81 8.73 -3.17 -0.30
N ARG A 82 7.45 -3.05 -0.64
CA ARG A 82 6.42 -3.98 -0.19
C ARG A 82 5.37 -4.15 -1.28
N ILE A 83 5.09 -5.40 -1.62
CA ILE A 83 4.24 -5.76 -2.74
C ILE A 83 3.32 -6.89 -2.29
N ARG A 84 2.04 -6.80 -2.64
CA ARG A 84 1.05 -7.82 -2.38
C ARG A 84 0.76 -8.61 -3.66
N VAL A 85 0.67 -9.92 -3.55
CA VAL A 85 0.44 -10.83 -4.70
C VAL A 85 -0.58 -11.92 -4.37
N ASP A 86 -1.35 -12.32 -5.36
CA ASP A 86 -2.25 -13.48 -5.30
C ASP A 86 -1.78 -14.56 -6.29
N VAL A 87 -0.64 -15.17 -5.98
CA VAL A 87 -0.03 -16.20 -6.84
C VAL A 87 -0.08 -17.58 -6.19
N ARG A 88 0.33 -18.61 -6.93
CA ARG A 88 0.49 -19.96 -6.38
C ARG A 88 1.71 -20.02 -5.43
N PRO A 89 1.73 -20.93 -4.44
CA PRO A 89 2.80 -21.00 -3.43
C PRO A 89 4.21 -21.17 -4.01
N ASP A 90 4.36 -21.94 -5.09
CA ASP A 90 5.63 -22.16 -5.75
C ASP A 90 6.18 -20.90 -6.44
N VAL A 91 5.28 -20.08 -6.97
CA VAL A 91 5.59 -18.77 -7.57
C VAL A 91 5.88 -17.74 -6.47
N TYR A 92 5.07 -17.75 -5.41
CA TYR A 92 5.27 -16.88 -4.24
C TYR A 92 6.68 -17.04 -3.66
N ALA A 93 7.12 -18.28 -3.40
CA ALA A 93 8.44 -18.55 -2.84
C ALA A 93 9.58 -17.97 -3.69
N ARG A 94 9.46 -18.06 -5.02
CA ARG A 94 10.44 -17.49 -5.96
C ARG A 94 10.43 -15.96 -5.93
N LEU A 95 9.25 -15.35 -5.98
CA LEU A 95 9.11 -13.89 -5.91
C LEU A 95 9.59 -13.34 -4.56
N ALA A 96 9.32 -14.04 -3.46
CA ALA A 96 9.77 -13.67 -2.13
C ALA A 96 11.30 -13.68 -2.02
N ASP A 97 11.97 -14.67 -2.63
CA ASP A 97 13.44 -14.70 -2.68
C ASP A 97 14.01 -13.51 -3.47
N ILE A 98 13.44 -13.20 -4.65
CA ILE A 98 13.84 -12.04 -5.46
C ILE A 98 13.61 -10.74 -4.68
N ALA A 99 12.44 -10.59 -4.04
CA ALA A 99 12.15 -9.39 -3.25
C ALA A 99 13.15 -9.21 -2.11
N ARG A 100 13.49 -10.29 -1.39
CA ARG A 100 14.51 -10.26 -0.34
C ARG A 100 15.87 -9.79 -0.88
N GLN A 101 16.27 -10.25 -2.07
CA GLN A 101 17.50 -9.79 -2.74
C GLN A 101 17.43 -8.31 -3.13
N CYS A 102 16.23 -7.78 -3.42
CA CYS A 102 15.99 -6.35 -3.67
C CYS A 102 15.78 -5.51 -2.40
N GLY A 103 15.87 -6.11 -1.21
CA GLY A 103 15.56 -5.45 0.06
C GLY A 103 14.08 -5.07 0.19
N ALA A 104 13.19 -5.89 -0.37
CA ALA A 104 11.74 -5.74 -0.35
C ALA A 104 11.07 -6.98 0.27
N THR A 105 9.79 -6.86 0.63
CA THR A 105 8.98 -7.94 1.20
C THR A 105 7.75 -8.20 0.36
N LEU A 106 7.36 -9.47 0.24
CA LEU A 106 6.10 -9.88 -0.37
C LEU A 106 5.04 -10.14 0.68
N GLU A 107 3.80 -9.79 0.37
CA GLU A 107 2.61 -10.14 1.13
C GLU A 107 1.76 -11.09 0.30
N ASP A 108 1.34 -12.19 0.90
CA ASP A 108 0.39 -13.09 0.27
C ASP A 108 -1.02 -12.52 0.46
N ALA A 109 -1.75 -12.38 -0.65
CA ALA A 109 -3.12 -11.90 -0.61
C ALA A 109 -4.07 -12.85 0.13
N LYS A 110 -3.71 -14.13 0.19
CA LYS A 110 -4.49 -15.20 0.84
C LYS A 110 -4.21 -15.35 2.34
N ASP A 111 -3.21 -14.66 2.87
CA ASP A 111 -2.88 -14.75 4.28
C ASP A 111 -3.91 -13.97 5.12
N GLU A 112 -4.87 -14.71 5.70
CA GLU A 112 -5.91 -14.16 6.58
C GLU A 112 -5.36 -13.55 7.88
N ALA A 113 -4.14 -13.95 8.30
CA ALA A 113 -3.46 -13.36 9.45
C ALA A 113 -2.86 -11.98 9.12
N ASN A 114 -2.75 -11.63 7.82
CA ASN A 114 -2.41 -10.29 7.40
C ASN A 114 -3.63 -9.39 7.62
N ARG A 115 -3.69 -8.85 8.85
CA ARG A 115 -4.74 -7.98 9.42
C ARG A 115 -5.13 -6.76 8.58
N ASP A 116 -4.40 -6.51 7.49
CA ASP A 116 -4.72 -5.59 6.39
C ASP A 116 -5.96 -5.97 5.57
N SER A 117 -6.61 -7.10 5.86
CA SER A 117 -7.95 -7.42 5.31
C SER A 117 -9.01 -6.39 5.70
N LEU A 118 -8.82 -5.66 6.81
CA LEU A 118 -9.60 -4.47 7.16
C LEU A 118 -8.84 -3.23 6.70
N ALA A 119 -8.95 -2.89 5.41
CA ALA A 119 -8.47 -1.61 4.91
C ALA A 119 -9.65 -0.66 4.69
N LEU A 120 -9.48 0.62 5.01
CA LEU A 120 -10.41 1.65 4.58
C LEU A 120 -10.22 1.88 3.08
N ASP A 121 -11.26 1.68 2.28
CA ASP A 121 -11.27 2.11 0.89
C ASP A 121 -11.76 3.56 0.77
N LEU A 122 -10.97 4.38 0.07
CA LEU A 122 -11.30 5.78 -0.21
C LEU A 122 -12.01 5.97 -1.55
N LEU A 123 -12.31 4.90 -2.29
CA LEU A 123 -13.11 4.97 -3.51
C LEU A 123 -14.42 5.74 -3.26
N ASP A 124 -14.73 6.69 -4.15
CA ASP A 124 -15.92 7.56 -4.08
C ASP A 124 -16.06 8.35 -2.77
N CYS A 125 -14.98 8.54 -2.01
CA CYS A 125 -15.00 9.29 -0.76
C CYS A 125 -15.01 10.80 -1.01
N THR A 126 -16.08 11.48 -0.60
CA THR A 126 -16.20 12.96 -0.74
C THR A 126 -15.32 13.74 0.23
N SER A 127 -14.88 13.12 1.34
CA SER A 127 -14.03 13.80 2.35
C SER A 127 -12.95 12.85 2.87
N PRO A 128 -11.92 12.57 2.05
CA PRO A 128 -10.91 11.57 2.37
C PRO A 128 -10.21 11.80 3.72
N LEU A 129 -9.89 13.06 4.05
CA LEU A 129 -9.16 13.40 5.28
C LEU A 129 -9.94 13.03 6.55
N GLU A 130 -11.20 13.46 6.65
CA GLU A 130 -12.05 13.17 7.81
C GLU A 130 -12.34 11.67 7.95
N ARG A 131 -12.48 10.98 6.80
CA ARG A 131 -12.65 9.53 6.78
C ARG A 131 -11.40 8.82 7.31
N CYS A 132 -10.21 9.25 6.88
CA CYS A 132 -8.94 8.72 7.39
C CYS A 132 -8.79 8.96 8.89
N ARG A 133 -9.06 10.18 9.39
CA ARG A 133 -8.98 10.50 10.82
C ARG A 133 -9.89 9.61 11.66
N THR A 134 -11.13 9.44 11.23
CA THR A 134 -12.12 8.60 11.94
C THR A 134 -11.67 7.13 11.98
N TRP A 135 -11.15 6.62 10.86
CA TRP A 135 -10.65 5.25 10.75
C TRP A 135 -9.44 5.01 11.64
N LEU A 136 -8.43 5.88 11.55
CA LEU A 136 -7.18 5.75 12.30
C LEU A 136 -7.40 5.85 13.82
N SER A 137 -8.21 6.81 14.27
CA SER A 137 -8.56 6.97 15.69
C SER A 137 -9.42 5.83 16.28
N SER A 138 -10.18 5.14 15.44
CA SER A 138 -10.97 3.97 15.87
C SER A 138 -10.15 2.69 15.95
N SER A 139 -8.98 2.67 15.31
CA SER A 139 -8.11 1.50 15.21
C SER A 139 -7.08 1.36 16.33
N GLU A 140 -6.97 2.37 17.21
CA GLU A 140 -6.15 2.34 18.44
C GLU A 140 -6.83 1.60 19.62
N ARG A 141 -8.03 1.03 19.41
CA ARG A 141 -8.85 0.45 20.48
C ARG A 141 -8.84 -1.08 20.51
#